data_AF-A0A1Z9BPT7-F1
#
_entry.id   AF-A0A1Z9BPT7-F1
#
_cell.length_a   1.000
_cell.length_b   1.000
_cell.length_c   1.000
_cell.angle_alpha   90.00
_cell.angle_beta   90.00
_cell.angle_gamma   90.00
#
_symmetry.space_group_name_H-M   'P 1'
#
loop_
_entity.id
_entity.type
_entity.pdbx_description
1 polymer ?
#
loop_
_entity_poly.entity_id
_entity_poly.type
_entity_poly.pdbx_seq_one_letter_code
_entity_poly.pdbx_strand_id
1 'polypeptide(L)' 'MASFSEKFEYKIEVNEDLSIGVRRADIVLKDDVEVGRSYHRSVFQPGDDVSGEVQEVQDVAAAVWPS' A
#
# COMPACT_ATOMS: atom_id res chain seq x y z
N MET A 1 6.90 16.61 26.83
CA MET A 1 7.55 15.44 26.17
C MET A 1 7.10 15.47 24.73
N ALA A 2 8.00 15.32 23.75
CA ALA A 2 7.59 15.19 22.35
C ALA A 2 6.91 13.83 22.13
N SER A 3 5.80 13.81 21.40
CA SER A 3 5.08 12.59 21.04
C SER A 3 5.49 12.15 19.64
N PHE A 4 5.73 10.85 19.45
CA PHE A 4 5.99 10.25 18.15
C PHE A 4 4.87 9.26 17.81
N SER A 5 4.41 9.30 16.56
CA SER A 5 3.43 8.35 16.03
C SER A 5 3.76 7.95 14.59
N GLU A 6 3.21 6.81 14.17
CA GLU A 6 3.36 6.29 12.82
C GLU A 6 2.02 6.28 12.09
N LYS A 7 2.04 6.60 10.80
CA LYS A 7 0.90 6.53 9.89
C LYS A 7 1.31 5.83 8.61
N PHE A 8 0.44 4.98 8.09
CA PHE A 8 0.61 4.33 6.80
C PHE A 8 -0.36 4.90 5.77
N GLU A 9 0.14 5.22 4.58
CA GLU A 9 -0.68 5.60 3.44
C GLU A 9 -0.41 4.69 2.26
N TYR A 10 -1.46 4.26 1.58
CA TYR A 10 -1.37 3.33 0.45
C TYR A 10 -1.80 4.03 -0.84
N LYS A 11 -1.06 3.79 -1.92
CA LYS A 11 -1.49 4.09 -3.29
C LYS A 11 -1.54 2.77 -4.05
N ILE A 12 -2.69 2.52 -4.67
CA ILE A 12 -2.94 1.34 -5.50
C ILE A 12 -3.13 1.81 -6.94
N GLU A 13 -2.45 1.17 -7.88
CA GLU A 13 -2.51 1.43 -9.32
C GLU A 13 -2.78 0.11 -10.04
N VAL A 14 -3.75 0.08 -10.95
CA VAL A 14 -4.00 -1.06 -11.84
C VAL A 14 -3.46 -0.69 -13.22
N ASN A 15 -2.54 -1.49 -13.74
CA ASN A 15 -1.91 -1.27 -15.04
C ASN A 15 -2.72 -1.92 -16.18
N GLU A 16 -2.36 -1.62 -17.43
CA GLU A 16 -3.04 -2.15 -18.63
C GLU A 16 -2.98 -3.68 -18.74
N ASP A 17 -1.95 -4.31 -18.17
CA ASP A 17 -1.77 -5.77 -18.11
C ASP A 17 -2.45 -6.43 -16.91
N LEU A 18 -3.28 -5.67 -16.18
CA LEU A 18 -3.93 -6.05 -14.92
C LEU A 18 -2.96 -6.31 -13.76
N SER A 19 -1.68 -5.96 -13.88
CA SER A 19 -0.80 -5.93 -12.71
C SER A 19 -1.20 -4.82 -11.74
N ILE A 20 -1.06 -5.10 -10.44
CA ILE A 20 -1.42 -4.18 -9.36
C ILE A 20 -0.14 -3.66 -8.73
N GLY A 21 0.14 -2.37 -8.93
CA GLY A 21 1.20 -1.65 -8.24
C GLY A 21 0.71 -1.12 -6.89
N VAL A 22 1.43 -1.42 -5.82
CA VAL A 22 1.15 -0.93 -4.46
C VAL A 22 2.33 -0.12 -3.96
N ARG A 23 2.08 1.10 -3.51
CA ARG A 23 3.05 1.90 -2.78
C ARG A 23 2.54 2.20 -1.37
N ARG A 24 3.23 1.65 -0.36
CA ARG A 24 3.06 2.02 1.04
C ARG A 24 4.02 3.14 1.40
N ALA A 25 3.51 4.21 2.00
CA ALA A 25 4.32 5.24 2.64
C ALA A 25 4.25 5.06 4.16
N ASP A 26 5.42 4.90 4.79
CA ASP A 26 5.52 4.83 6.25
C ASP A 26 5.94 6.23 6.72
N ILE A 27 5.04 6.90 7.44
CA ILE A 27 5.15 8.32 7.82
C ILE A 27 5.34 8.40 9.34
N VAL A 28 6.41 9.06 9.77
CA VAL A 28 6.68 9.32 11.19
C VAL A 28 6.30 10.77 11.51
N LEU A 29 5.46 10.95 12.51
CA LEU A 29 5.01 12.24 13.02
C LEU A 29 5.70 12.55 14.35
N LYS A 30 6.08 13.81 14.56
CA LYS A 30 6.49 14.37 15.85
C LYS A 30 5.54 15.52 16.18
N ASP A 31 4.76 15.37 17.24
CA ASP A 31 3.75 16.37 17.64
C ASP A 31 2.84 16.76 16.46
N ASP A 32 2.30 15.74 15.77
CA ASP A 32 1.44 15.82 14.57
C ASP A 32 2.09 16.41 13.31
N VAL A 33 3.38 16.74 13.34
CA VAL A 33 4.15 17.21 12.20
C VAL A 33 4.97 16.07 11.60
N GLU A 34 4.89 15.86 10.30
CA GLU A 34 5.72 14.87 9.60
C GLU A 34 7.22 15.21 9.72
N VAL A 35 7.99 14.23 10.19
CA VAL A 35 9.45 14.34 10.35
C VAL A 35 10.21 13.29 9.54
N GLY A 36 9.52 12.28 9.00
CA GLY A 36 10.13 11.24 8.20
C GLY A 36 9.13 10.51 7.31
N ARG A 37 9.61 10.06 6.16
CA ARG A 37 8.83 9.29 5.19
C ARG A 37 9.71 8.28 4.46
N SER A 38 9.30 7.02 4.45
CA SER A 38 9.87 5.98 3.58
C SER A 38 8.81 5.41 2.66
N TYR A 39 9.25 4.75 1.58
CA TYR A 39 8.37 4.14 0.60
C TYR A 39 8.74 2.68 0.36
N HIS A 40 7.73 1.82 0.40
CA HIS A 40 7.80 0.42 -0.01
C HIS A 40 6.93 0.24 -1.25
N ARG A 41 7.47 -0.43 -2.27
CA ARG A 41 6.76 -0.70 -3.52
C ARG A 41 6.73 -2.19 -3.77
N SER A 42 5.55 -2.69 -4.09
CA SER A 42 5.29 -4.05 -4.51
C SER A 42 4.49 -4.01 -5.81
N VAL A 43 4.63 -5.05 -6.62
CA VAL A 43 3.81 -5.25 -7.83
C VAL A 43 3.34 -6.70 -7.80
N PHE A 44 2.05 -6.90 -8.04
CA PHE A 44 1.42 -8.21 -8.10
C PHE A 44 0.85 -8.46 -9.50
N GLN A 45 0.97 -9.69 -9.97
CA GLN A 45 0.45 -10.17 -11.24
C GLN A 45 -0.82 -11.00 -11.00
N PRO A 46 -1.72 -11.11 -12.01
CA PRO A 46 -2.85 -12.03 -11.92
C PRO A 46 -2.41 -13.46 -11.53
N GLY A 47 -2.94 -13.96 -10.41
CA GLY A 47 -2.61 -15.28 -9.85
C GLY A 47 -1.62 -15.26 -8.68
N ASP A 48 -1.01 -14.11 -8.36
CA ASP A 48 -0.21 -13.95 -7.15
C ASP A 48 -1.09 -14.04 -5.88
N ASP A 49 -0.52 -14.52 -4.78
CA ASP A 49 -1.19 -14.51 -3.48
C ASP A 49 -1.08 -13.14 -2.81
N VAL A 50 -2.23 -12.47 -2.66
CA VAL A 50 -2.34 -11.15 -2.01
C VAL A 50 -3.00 -11.22 -0.62
N SER A 51 -3.20 -12.42 -0.06
CA SER A 51 -3.89 -12.59 1.23
C SER A 51 -3.17 -11.91 2.42
N GLY A 52 -1.87 -11.61 2.27
CA GLY A 52 -1.08 -10.87 3.25
C GLY A 52 -1.08 -9.35 3.10
N GLU A 53 -1.70 -8.80 2.05
CA GLU A 53 -1.76 -7.36 1.80
C GLU A 53 -2.95 -6.69 2.50
N VAL A 54 -3.01 -5.35 2.48
CA VAL A 54 -4.15 -4.60 3.02
C VAL A 54 -5.45 -4.93 2.28
N GLN A 55 -6.58 -4.81 2.96
CA GLN A 55 -7.90 -5.21 2.44
C GLN A 55 -8.21 -4.55 1.08
N GLU A 56 -7.83 -3.28 0.90
CA GLU A 56 -8.04 -2.56 -0.35
C GLU A 56 -7.30 -3.19 -1.53
N VAL A 57 -6.11 -3.77 -1.31
CA VAL A 57 -5.36 -4.49 -2.37
C VAL A 57 -6.06 -5.81 -2.70
N GLN A 58 -6.53 -6.53 -1.68
CA GLN A 58 -7.27 -7.79 -1.86
C GLN A 58 -8.57 -7.55 -2.63
N ASP A 59 -9.32 -6.50 -2.27
CA ASP A 59 -10.57 -6.12 -2.92
C ASP A 59 -10.36 -5.74 -4.39
N VAL A 60 -9.28 -4.98 -4.69
CA VAL A 60 -8.92 -4.64 -6.07
C VAL A 60 -8.56 -5.88 -6.86
N ALA A 61 -7.72 -6.77 -6.31
CA ALA A 61 -7.33 -8.02 -6.97
C ALA A 61 -8.55 -8.90 -7.29
N ALA A 62 -9.45 -9.08 -6.33
CA ALA A 62 -10.70 -9.82 -6.53
C ALA A 62 -11.62 -9.19 -7.59
N ALA A 63 -11.55 -7.87 -7.79
CA ALA A 63 -12.37 -7.15 -8.76
C ALA A 63 -11.79 -7.17 -10.18
N VAL A 64 -10.47 -7.17 -10.34
CA VAL A 64 -9.82 -6.99 -11.66
C VAL A 64 -9.19 -8.26 -12.24
N TRP A 65 -8.87 -9.26 -11.42
CA TRP A 65 -8.26 -10.50 -11.92
C TRP A 65 -9.30 -11.53 -12.35
N PRO A 66 -9.02 -12.28 -13.44
CA PRO A 66 -9.85 -13.41 -13.81
C PRO A 66 -9.75 -14.51 -12.75
N SER A 67 -10.90 -15.10 -12.43
CA SER A 67 -11.05 -16.28 -11.58
C SER A 67 -10.50 -17.55 -12.21
#